data_AF-A0A3S8ZNY3-F1
#
_entry.id   AF-A0A3S8ZNY3-F1
#
_cell.length_a   1.000
_cell.length_b   1.000
_cell.length_c   1.000
_cell.angle_alpha   90.00
_cell.angle_beta   90.00
_cell.angle_gamma   90.00
#
_symmetry.space_group_name_H-M   'P 1'
#
loop_
_entity.id
_entity.type
_entity.pdbx_description
1 polymer ?
#
loop_
_entity_poly.entity_id
_entity_poly.type
_entity_poly.pdbx_seq_one_letter_code
_entity_poly.pdbx_strand_id
1 'polypeptide(L)'
;MSRIPKARKDAILSKMLAPYPVSIRQLALQENLSEATLYNWRNQLRQEGRPVPEHHRGPEYWSAQTRFAMVIETIAMSEIELSEYCRAKGLFPEQVK
;
A
#
# COMPACT_ATOMS: atom_id res chain seq x y z
N MET A 1 -25.29 -7.67 12.80
CA MET A 1 -24.51 -7.11 11.66
C MET A 1 -25.31 -7.36 10.38
N SER A 2 -25.69 -6.30 9.67
CA SER A 2 -26.45 -6.41 8.42
C SER A 2 -25.60 -7.13 7.37
N ARG A 3 -26.12 -8.22 6.81
CA ARG A 3 -25.44 -9.03 5.80
C ARG A 3 -25.27 -8.20 4.52
N ILE A 4 -24.04 -7.87 4.16
CA ILE A 4 -23.76 -7.19 2.89
C ILE A 4 -24.10 -8.15 1.75
N PRO A 5 -24.95 -7.75 0.79
CA PRO A 5 -25.27 -8.57 -0.37
C PRO A 5 -24.02 -8.94 -1.17
N LYS A 6 -23.93 -10.18 -1.64
CA LYS A 6 -22.75 -10.68 -2.37
C LYS A 6 -22.41 -9.82 -3.59
N ALA A 7 -23.43 -9.41 -4.36
CA ALA A 7 -23.27 -8.51 -5.51
C ALA A 7 -22.60 -7.17 -5.15
N ARG A 8 -22.91 -6.63 -3.97
CA ARG A 8 -22.30 -5.38 -3.48
C ARG A 8 -20.85 -5.60 -3.08
N LYS A 9 -20.54 -6.70 -2.39
CA LYS A 9 -19.15 -7.08 -2.06
C LYS A 9 -18.30 -7.20 -3.32
N ASP A 10 -18.79 -7.91 -4.33
CA ASP A 10 -18.05 -8.15 -5.58
C ASP A 10 -17.77 -6.85 -6.35
N ALA A 11 -18.74 -5.93 -6.42
CA ALA A 11 -18.53 -4.61 -7.05
C ALA A 11 -17.43 -3.78 -6.34
N ILE A 12 -17.40 -3.81 -5.01
CA ILE A 12 -16.40 -3.10 -4.21
C ILE A 12 -15.02 -3.74 -4.38
N LEU A 13 -14.95 -5.08 -4.42
CA LEU A 13 -13.70 -5.80 -4.68
C LEU A 13 -13.16 -5.50 -6.09
N SER A 14 -14.00 -5.43 -7.11
CA SER A 14 -13.57 -5.04 -8.46
C SER A 14 -12.98 -3.63 -8.50
N LYS A 15 -13.54 -2.67 -7.74
CA LYS A 15 -12.96 -1.32 -7.59
C LYS A 15 -11.61 -1.34 -6.86
N MET A 16 -11.46 -2.22 -5.86
CA MET A 16 -10.21 -2.37 -5.09
C MET A 16 -9.10 -3.03 -5.90
N LEU A 17 -9.43 -3.96 -6.79
CA LEU A 17 -8.50 -4.69 -7.66
C LEU A 17 -8.25 -4.01 -9.01
N ALA A 18 -8.83 -2.83 -9.22
CA ALA A 18 -8.66 -2.07 -10.46
C ALA A 18 -7.19 -1.64 -10.64
N PRO A 19 -6.71 -1.50 -11.90
CA PRO A 19 -5.34 -1.05 -12.20
C PRO A 19 -5.02 0.37 -11.69
N TYR A 20 -6.06 1.18 -11.41
CA TYR A 20 -5.95 2.45 -10.67
C TYR A 20 -6.65 2.31 -9.32
N PRO A 21 -6.02 1.66 -8.35
CA PRO A 21 -6.71 1.30 -7.13
C PRO A 21 -6.94 2.54 -6.24
N VAL A 22 -8.19 2.71 -5.83
CA VAL A 22 -8.62 3.77 -4.91
C VAL A 22 -8.14 3.41 -3.51
N SER A 23 -7.67 4.39 -2.73
CA SER A 23 -7.24 4.13 -1.35
C SER A 23 -8.37 3.52 -0.52
N ILE A 24 -8.03 2.57 0.38
CA ILE A 24 -9.02 1.90 1.24
C ILE A 24 -9.85 2.91 2.03
N ARG A 25 -9.23 4.00 2.49
CA ARG A 25 -9.91 5.11 3.18
C ARG A 25 -10.95 5.81 2.32
N GLN A 26 -10.60 6.14 1.08
CA GLN A 26 -11.54 6.79 0.15
C GLN A 26 -12.67 5.83 -0.26
N LEU A 27 -12.35 4.55 -0.45
CA LEU A 27 -13.34 3.51 -0.75
C LEU A 27 -14.31 3.28 0.43
N ALA A 28 -13.80 3.31 1.67
CA ALA A 28 -14.60 3.23 2.89
C ALA A 28 -15.62 4.37 2.99
N LEU A 29 -15.20 5.61 2.68
CA LEU A 29 -16.07 6.78 2.66
C LEU A 29 -17.14 6.69 1.56
N GLN A 30 -16.76 6.27 0.35
CA GLN A 30 -17.69 6.17 -0.79
C GLN A 30 -18.74 5.08 -0.59
N GLU A 31 -18.33 3.92 -0.07
CA GLU A 31 -19.20 2.75 0.07
C GLU A 31 -19.89 2.70 1.44
N ASN A 32 -19.61 3.67 2.30
CA ASN A 32 -20.07 3.76 3.69
C ASN A 32 -19.80 2.47 4.48
N LEU A 33 -18.54 2.03 4.46
CA LEU A 33 -18.04 0.84 5.13
C LEU A 33 -16.87 1.19 6.04
N SER A 34 -16.65 0.37 7.08
CA SER A 34 -15.44 0.52 7.88
C SER A 34 -14.20 0.08 7.09
N GLU A 35 -13.11 0.81 7.25
CA GLU A 35 -11.80 0.45 6.67
C GLU A 35 -11.40 -0.97 7.07
N ALA A 36 -11.66 -1.36 8.34
CA ALA A 36 -11.41 -2.70 8.85
C ALA A 36 -12.10 -3.81 8.01
N THR A 37 -13.33 -3.58 7.54
CA THR A 37 -14.04 -4.55 6.69
C THR A 37 -13.35 -4.73 5.35
N LEU A 38 -12.90 -3.62 4.74
CA LEU A 38 -12.19 -3.63 3.46
C LEU A 38 -10.81 -4.30 3.59
N TYR A 39 -10.08 -4.04 4.68
CA TYR A 39 -8.83 -4.73 4.99
C TYR A 39 -9.04 -6.24 5.15
N ASN A 40 -10.08 -6.65 5.86
CA ASN A 40 -10.40 -8.06 6.04
C ASN A 40 -10.69 -8.76 4.70
N TRP A 41 -11.46 -8.14 3.81
CA TRP A 41 -11.73 -8.69 2.48
C TRP A 41 -10.49 -8.77 1.60
N ARG A 42 -9.63 -7.75 1.64
CA ARG A 42 -8.34 -7.77 0.96
C ARG A 42 -7.45 -8.93 1.42
N ASN A 43 -7.40 -9.16 2.73
CA ASN A 43 -6.64 -10.25 3.32
C ASN A 43 -7.23 -11.63 2.97
N GLN A 44 -8.57 -11.76 2.91
CA GLN A 44 -9.23 -12.97 2.41
C GLN A 44 -8.84 -13.26 0.96
N LEU A 45 -8.87 -12.26 0.08
CA LEU A 45 -8.46 -12.43 -1.32
C LEU A 45 -7.01 -12.91 -1.46
N ARG A 46 -6.12 -12.41 -0.59
CA ARG A 46 -4.72 -12.85 -0.52
C ARG A 46 -4.62 -14.32 -0.09
N GLN A 47 -5.39 -14.74 0.91
CA GLN A 47 -5.44 -16.14 1.36
C GLN A 47 -6.03 -17.07 0.30
N GLU A 48 -6.98 -16.57 -0.50
CA GLU A 48 -7.56 -17.28 -1.64
C GLU A 48 -6.63 -17.33 -2.87
N GLY A 49 -5.42 -16.76 -2.79
CA GLY A 49 -4.42 -16.78 -3.86
C GLY A 49 -4.71 -15.83 -5.02
N ARG A 50 -5.66 -14.89 -4.87
CA ARG A 50 -5.93 -13.88 -5.91
C ARG A 50 -4.84 -12.80 -5.86
N PRO A 51 -4.28 -12.39 -7.02
CA PRO A 51 -3.32 -11.29 -7.07
C PRO A 51 -4.03 -9.98 -6.72
N VAL A 52 -3.78 -9.50 -5.50
CA VAL A 52 -4.26 -8.20 -5.03
C VAL A 52 -3.16 -7.18 -5.30
N PRO A 53 -3.43 -6.09 -6.06
CA PRO A 53 -2.49 -4.99 -6.20
C PRO A 53 -2.13 -4.47 -4.82
N GLU A 54 -0.87 -4.64 -4.45
CA GLU A 54 -0.44 -4.31 -3.13
C GLU A 54 -0.10 -2.83 -3.10
N HIS A 55 -0.90 -2.05 -2.37
CA HIS A 55 -0.61 -0.64 -2.11
C HIS A 55 0.52 -0.53 -1.10
N HIS A 56 1.73 -0.81 -1.57
CA HIS A 56 2.95 -0.73 -0.81
C HIS A 56 3.50 0.67 -0.85
N ARG A 57 3.18 1.46 0.18
CA ARG A 57 3.77 2.80 0.36
C ARG A 57 4.89 2.82 1.40
N GLY A 58 5.30 1.67 1.93
CA GLY A 58 6.35 1.57 2.94
C GLY A 58 7.60 0.84 2.43
N PRO A 59 8.81 1.22 2.88
CA PRO A 59 10.07 0.56 2.49
C PRO A 59 10.17 -0.91 2.91
N GLU A 60 9.38 -1.33 3.91
CA GLU A 60 9.23 -2.76 4.31
C GLU A 60 8.74 -3.67 3.17
N TYR A 61 8.10 -3.09 2.15
CA TYR A 61 7.54 -3.82 1.02
C TYR A 61 8.27 -3.60 -0.31
N TRP A 62 9.38 -2.85 -0.28
CA TRP A 62 10.17 -2.64 -1.48
C TRP A 62 10.84 -3.93 -1.93
N SER A 63 10.89 -4.13 -3.24
CA SER A 63 11.69 -5.21 -3.83
C SER A 63 13.17 -5.01 -3.50
N ALA A 64 13.94 -6.09 -3.56
CA ALA A 64 15.39 -6.02 -3.36
C ALA A 64 16.05 -5.04 -4.34
N GLN A 65 15.54 -4.97 -5.57
CA GLN A 65 16.03 -4.04 -6.60
C GLN A 65 15.76 -2.59 -6.22
N THR A 66 14.56 -2.27 -5.73
CA THR A 66 14.20 -0.90 -5.32
C THR A 66 15.01 -0.46 -4.10
N ARG A 67 15.21 -1.33 -3.11
CA ARG A 67 16.09 -1.03 -1.96
C ARG A 67 17.52 -0.78 -2.41
N PHE A 68 18.05 -1.64 -3.28
CA PHE A 68 19.41 -1.52 -3.79
C PHE A 68 19.63 -0.22 -4.57
N ALA A 69 18.70 0.15 -5.47
CA ALA A 69 18.77 1.41 -6.20
C ALA A 69 18.82 2.62 -5.25
N MET A 70 17.99 2.61 -4.20
CA MET A 70 17.95 3.68 -3.21
C MET A 70 19.28 3.80 -2.45
N VAL A 71 19.85 2.68 -2.00
CA VAL A 71 21.17 2.65 -1.35
C VAL A 71 22.27 3.21 -2.26
N ILE A 72 22.27 2.84 -3.54
CA ILE A 72 23.25 3.32 -4.53
C ILE A 72 23.09 4.83 -4.77
N GLU A 73 21.86 5.34 -4.84
CA GLU A 73 21.62 6.78 -4.98
C GLU A 73 22.14 7.57 -3.77
N THR A 74 22.01 7.01 -2.56
CA THR A 74 22.35 7.70 -1.32
C THR A 74 23.77 7.44 -0.82
N ILE A 75 24.55 6.56 -1.46
CA ILE A 75 25.88 6.15 -0.97
C ILE A 75 26.89 7.30 -0.96
N ALA A 76 26.74 8.27 -1.87
CA ALA A 76 27.61 9.44 -1.98
C ALA A 76 27.05 10.67 -1.23
N MET A 77 25.86 10.56 -0.63
CA MET A 77 25.23 11.65 0.09
C MET A 77 25.82 11.78 1.50
N SER A 78 26.01 13.01 1.94
CA SER A 78 26.28 13.35 3.35
C SER A 78 25.04 13.09 4.22
N GLU A 79 25.20 13.02 5.55
CA GLU A 79 24.07 12.82 6.49
C GLU A 79 22.99 13.92 6.35
N ILE A 80 23.39 15.14 5.96
CA ILE A 80 22.46 16.26 5.74
C ILE A 80 21.62 16.00 4.49
N GLU A 81 22.27 15.67 3.37
CA GLU A 81 21.62 15.36 2.10
C GLU A 81 20.72 14.11 2.21
N LEU A 82 21.17 13.09 2.93
CA LEU A 82 20.37 11.91 3.23
C LEU A 82 19.11 12.28 4.03
N SER A 83 19.22 13.15 5.02
CA SER A 83 18.08 13.61 5.83
C SER A 83 17.05 14.37 4.98
N GLU A 84 17.51 15.23 4.06
CA GLU A 84 16.65 15.96 3.12
C GLU A 84 15.98 15.02 2.12
N TYR A 85 16.75 14.10 1.55
CA TYR A 85 16.25 13.04 0.65
C TYR A 85 15.15 12.21 1.33
N CYS A 86 15.41 11.76 2.56
CA CYS A 86 14.48 10.98 3.37
C CYS A 86 13.18 11.77 3.63
N ARG A 87 13.26 13.04 4.03
CA ARG A 87 12.07 13.90 4.24
C ARG A 87 11.25 14.05 2.96
N ALA A 88 11.88 14.25 1.81
CA ALA A 88 11.20 14.40 0.53
C ALA A 88 10.47 13.11 0.10
N LYS A 89 11.02 11.95 0.46
CA LYS A 89 10.49 10.62 0.11
C LYS A 89 9.58 10.02 1.18
N GLY A 90 9.44 10.66 2.34
CA GLY A 90 8.69 10.13 3.49
C GLY A 90 9.35 8.92 4.13
N LEU A 91 10.68 8.87 4.11
CA LEU A 91 11.51 7.80 4.65
C LEU A 91 12.25 8.27 5.90
N PHE A 92 12.73 7.31 6.67
CA PHE A 92 13.68 7.51 7.76
C PHE A 92 15.09 7.11 7.31
N PRO A 93 16.16 7.80 7.73
CA PRO A 93 17.55 7.46 7.37
C PRO A 93 17.92 6.00 7.68
N GLU A 94 17.35 5.44 8.75
CA GLU A 94 17.53 4.05 9.16
C GLU A 94 16.92 3.05 8.17
N GLN A 95 16.03 3.48 7.28
CA GLN A 95 15.41 2.65 6.23
C GLN A 95 16.24 2.63 4.93
N VAL A 96 17.28 3.46 4.88
CA VAL A 96 18.16 3.65 3.72
C VAL A 96 19.57 3.07 3.95
N LYS A 97 19.99 2.97 5.21
CA LYS A 97 21.29 2.40 5.62
C LYS A 97 21.30 0.87 5.64
#